data_AF-A0A7J2ZC04-F1
#
_entry.id   AF-A0A7J2ZC04-F1
#
_cell.length_a   1.000
_cell.length_b   1.000
_cell.length_c   1.000
_cell.angle_alpha   90.00
_cell.angle_beta   90.00
_cell.angle_gamma   90.00
#
_symmetry.space_group_name_H-M   'P 1'
#
loop_
_entity.id
_entity.type
_entity.pdbx_description
1 polymer ?
#
loop_
_entity_poly.entity_id
_entity_poly.type
_entity_poly.pdbx_seq_one_letter_code
_entity_poly.pdbx_strand_id
1 'polypeptide(L)'
;MSYRDYLHEKAEESRHNETVAYLMFLAGTTFFVGGILENLLIGNIINASPEWFLFVPYYAVFHSGTILGLALIICGLTLIVYGITAGISYSRDRSWYMNELRKANSIEEVLLSRKQVTSDTSEAKAKRARKQSSRVKGDF
;
A
#
# COMPACT_ATOMS: atom_id res chain seq x y z
N MET A 1 19.10 -12.82 7.19
CA MET A 1 17.85 -12.16 7.58
C MET A 1 16.77 -13.20 7.77
N SER A 2 15.95 -13.09 8.81
CA SER A 2 14.77 -13.93 8.99
C SER A 2 13.72 -13.57 7.94
N TYR A 3 12.89 -14.52 7.52
CA TYR A 3 11.74 -14.27 6.64
C TYR A 3 10.81 -13.19 7.21
N ARG A 4 10.74 -13.07 8.55
CA ARG A 4 10.00 -12.01 9.24
C ARG A 4 10.61 -10.62 9.03
N ASP A 5 11.94 -10.52 9.08
CA ASP A 5 12.66 -9.24 8.86
C ASP A 5 12.44 -8.77 7.41
N TYR A 6 12.53 -9.69 6.46
CA TYR A 6 12.27 -9.41 5.04
C TYR A 6 10.83 -8.89 4.80
N LEU A 7 9.83 -9.52 5.41
CA LEU A 7 8.44 -9.09 5.31
C LEU A 7 8.20 -7.72 5.97
N HIS A 8 8.86 -7.44 7.10
CA HIS A 8 8.80 -6.14 7.75
C HIS A 8 9.40 -5.03 6.89
N GLU A 9 10.58 -5.27 6.32
CA GLU A 9 11.27 -4.31 5.46
C GLU A 9 10.45 -4.02 4.19
N LYS A 10 9.87 -5.05 3.56
CA LYS A 10 8.98 -4.85 2.40
C LYS A 10 7.68 -4.13 2.73
N ALA A 11 7.11 -4.36 3.91
CA ALA A 11 5.91 -3.64 4.36
C ALA A 11 6.19 -2.15 4.58
N GLU A 12 7.37 -1.81 5.11
CA GLU A 12 7.78 -0.42 5.33
C GLU A 12 8.10 0.31 4.00
N GLU A 13 8.76 -0.37 3.06
CA GLU A 13 9.00 0.13 1.71
C GLU A 13 7.68 0.35 0.96
N SER A 14 6.72 -0.57 1.10
CA SER A 14 5.39 -0.43 0.52
C SER A 14 4.62 0.78 1.07
N ARG A 15 4.72 1.08 2.38
CA ARG A 15 4.14 2.29 2.99
C ARG A 15 4.75 3.58 2.40
N HIS A 16 6.06 3.57 2.18
CA HIS A 16 6.74 4.71 1.56
C HIS A 16 6.25 4.91 0.12
N ASN A 17 6.20 3.83 -0.67
CA ASN A 17 5.75 3.89 -2.06
C ASN A 17 4.28 4.30 -2.19
N GLU A 18 3.41 3.87 -1.27
CA GLU A 18 2.03 4.34 -1.17
C GLU A 18 1.97 5.86 -0.97
N THR A 19 2.81 6.40 -0.09
CA THR A 19 2.91 7.85 0.16
C THR A 19 3.41 8.60 -1.08
N VAL A 20 4.40 8.06 -1.79
CA VAL A 20 4.91 8.63 -3.05
C VAL A 20 3.83 8.65 -4.13
N ALA A 21 3.03 7.59 -4.25
CA ALA A 21 1.91 7.56 -5.19
C ALA A 21 0.85 8.62 -4.88
N TYR A 22 0.53 8.85 -3.60
CA TYR A 22 -0.35 9.94 -3.18
C TYR A 22 0.24 11.32 -3.52
N LEU A 23 1.56 11.51 -3.33
CA LEU A 23 2.23 12.77 -3.68
C LEU A 23 2.24 13.00 -5.20
N MET A 24 2.43 11.96 -6.00
CA MET A 24 2.31 12.04 -7.46
C MET A 24 0.90 12.42 -7.91
N PHE A 25 -0.12 11.82 -7.29
CA PHE A 25 -1.52 12.20 -7.54
C PHE A 25 -1.77 13.67 -7.17
N LEU A 26 -1.33 14.11 -5.99
CA LEU A 26 -1.48 15.49 -5.54
C LEU A 26 -0.80 16.47 -6.51
N ALA A 27 0.45 16.20 -6.90
CA ALA A 27 1.18 17.01 -7.87
C ALA A 27 0.50 17.03 -9.26
N GLY A 28 -0.05 15.89 -9.69
CA GLY A 28 -0.82 15.82 -10.92
C GLY A 28 -2.07 16.70 -10.89
N THR A 29 -2.81 16.69 -9.77
CA THR A 29 -3.99 17.55 -9.60
C THR A 29 -3.65 19.04 -9.57
N THR A 30 -2.54 19.44 -8.93
CA THR A 30 -2.13 20.85 -8.90
C THR A 30 -1.68 21.33 -10.28
N PHE A 31 -0.95 20.51 -11.05
CA PHE A 31 -0.60 20.84 -12.44
C PHE A 31 -1.80 20.87 -13.37
N PHE A 32 -2.77 19.97 -13.19
CA PHE A 32 -3.99 19.96 -13.98
C PHE A 32 -4.82 21.23 -13.75
N VAL A 33 -5.08 21.59 -12.49
CA VAL A 33 -5.80 22.82 -12.12
C VAL A 33 -5.02 24.07 -12.56
N GLY A 34 -3.70 24.07 -12.35
CA GLY A 34 -2.82 25.16 -12.77
C GLY A 34 -2.83 25.38 -14.28
N GLY A 35 -2.73 24.32 -15.07
CA GLY A 35 -2.77 24.41 -16.54
C GLY A 35 -4.12 24.88 -17.09
N ILE A 36 -5.23 24.50 -16.47
CA ILE A 36 -6.56 25.03 -16.80
C ILE A 36 -6.64 26.53 -16.48
N LEU A 37 -6.20 26.92 -15.28
CA LEU A 37 -6.21 28.32 -14.85
C LEU A 37 -5.35 29.19 -15.77
N GLU A 38 -4.19 28.72 -16.17
CA GLU A 38 -3.29 29.45 -17.07
C GLU A 38 -3.90 29.64 -18.46
N ASN A 39 -4.49 28.58 -19.03
CA ASN A 39 -5.21 28.69 -20.29
C ASN A 39 -6.41 29.63 -20.21
N LEU A 40 -7.13 29.64 -19.08
CA LEU A 40 -8.28 30.52 -18.86
C LEU A 40 -7.86 31.98 -18.67
N LEU A 41 -6.77 32.23 -17.94
CA LEU A 41 -6.24 33.57 -17.73
C LEU A 41 -5.77 34.19 -19.05
N ILE A 42 -5.01 33.42 -19.84
CA ILE A 42 -4.50 33.87 -21.14
C ILE A 42 -5.64 34.04 -22.16
N GLY A 43 -6.59 33.10 -22.20
CA GLY A 43 -7.77 33.21 -23.05
C GLY A 43 -8.59 34.48 -22.76
N ASN A 44 -8.75 34.82 -21.48
CA ASN A 44 -9.44 36.04 -21.05
C ASN A 44 -8.64 37.32 -21.41
N ILE A 45 -7.32 37.33 -21.18
CA ILE A 45 -6.45 38.47 -21.53
C ILE A 45 -6.48 38.78 -23.04
N ILE A 46 -6.58 37.74 -23.88
CA ILE A 46 -6.50 37.90 -25.34
C ILE A 46 -7.87 38.26 -25.96
N ASN A 47 -8.97 38.27 -25.21
CA ASN A 47 -10.35 38.49 -25.71
C ASN A 47 -10.75 37.57 -26.88
N ALA A 48 -9.98 36.52 -27.14
CA ALA A 48 -10.36 35.46 -28.06
C ALA A 48 -11.29 34.55 -27.26
N SER A 49 -12.60 34.57 -27.52
CA SER A 49 -13.55 33.60 -26.99
C SER A 49 -13.07 32.20 -27.37
N PRO A 50 -12.36 31.46 -26.50
CA PRO A 50 -11.79 30.19 -26.89
C PRO A 50 -12.94 29.20 -26.95
N GLU A 51 -13.12 28.50 -28.07
CA GLU A 51 -14.04 27.37 -28.07
C GLU A 51 -13.38 26.23 -27.27
N TRP A 52 -13.97 25.91 -26.12
CA TRP A 52 -13.48 24.89 -25.20
C TRP A 52 -14.07 23.53 -25.56
N PHE A 53 -13.21 22.51 -25.72
CA PHE A 53 -13.65 21.11 -25.75
C PHE A 53 -13.19 20.41 -24.47
N LEU A 54 -14.15 20.18 -23.56
CA LEU A 54 -13.98 19.61 -22.21
C LEU A 54 -12.99 20.36 -21.30
N PHE A 55 -11.71 20.48 -21.66
CA PHE A 55 -10.65 21.23 -20.95
C PHE A 55 -9.53 21.75 -21.88
N VAL A 56 -9.66 21.54 -23.19
CA VAL A 56 -8.64 21.90 -24.18
C VAL A 56 -9.19 23.02 -25.08
N PRO A 57 -8.53 24.18 -25.17
CA PRO A 57 -8.91 25.22 -26.12
C PRO A 57 -8.60 24.76 -27.56
N TYR A 58 -9.62 24.70 -28.42
CA TYR A 58 -9.48 24.20 -29.80
C TYR A 58 -8.87 25.23 -30.75
N TYR A 59 -9.24 26.51 -30.58
CA TYR A 59 -8.69 27.65 -31.29
C TYR A 59 -7.79 28.49 -30.38
N ALA A 60 -6.62 27.95 -30.07
CA ALA A 60 -5.57 28.71 -29.39
C ALA A 60 -4.71 29.43 -30.42
N VAL A 61 -4.66 30.77 -30.38
CA VAL A 61 -3.57 31.51 -31.02
C VAL A 61 -2.28 31.06 -30.35
N PHE A 62 -1.28 30.63 -31.14
CA PHE A 62 -0.01 30.11 -30.61
C PHE A 62 0.76 31.19 -29.85
N HIS A 63 0.48 31.29 -28.56
CA HIS A 63 1.19 32.12 -27.61
C HIS A 63 1.92 31.22 -26.61
N SER A 64 3.11 31.63 -26.17
CA SER A 64 3.99 30.78 -25.34
C SER A 64 3.31 30.25 -24.07
N GLY A 65 2.41 31.04 -23.47
CA GLY A 65 1.68 30.62 -22.27
C GLY A 65 0.56 29.60 -22.52
N THR A 66 -0.06 29.57 -23.71
CA THR A 66 -1.09 28.56 -24.04
C THR A 66 -0.46 27.18 -24.25
N ILE A 67 0.75 27.15 -24.81
CA ILE A 67 1.54 25.92 -24.93
C ILE A 67 1.93 25.40 -23.55
N LEU A 68 2.32 26.30 -22.63
CA LEU A 68 2.63 25.95 -21.25
C LEU A 68 1.41 25.36 -20.53
N GLY A 69 0.26 26.03 -20.62
CA GLY A 69 -0.99 25.55 -20.03
C GLY A 69 -1.41 24.17 -20.56
N LEU A 70 -1.30 23.94 -21.88
CA LEU A 70 -1.53 22.62 -22.48
C LEU A 70 -0.54 21.57 -21.99
N ALA A 71 0.75 21.89 -21.90
CA ALA A 71 1.76 20.97 -21.39
C ALA A 71 1.49 20.61 -19.91
N LEU A 72 1.08 21.58 -19.09
CA LEU A 72 0.69 21.35 -17.69
C LEU A 72 -0.56 20.46 -17.57
N ILE A 73 -1.55 20.63 -18.45
CA ILE A 73 -2.75 19.76 -18.47
C ILE A 73 -2.37 18.31 -18.83
N ILE A 74 -1.56 18.12 -19.88
CA ILE A 74 -1.13 16.79 -20.32
C ILE A 74 -0.28 16.12 -19.23
N CYS A 75 0.69 16.85 -18.67
CA CYS A 75 1.53 16.39 -17.57
C CYS A 75 0.70 16.07 -16.32
N GLY A 76 -0.24 16.94 -15.94
CA GLY A 76 -1.14 16.72 -14.82
C GLY A 76 -1.98 15.45 -14.98
N LEU A 77 -2.56 15.24 -16.17
CA LEU A 77 -3.34 14.03 -16.46
C LEU A 77 -2.50 12.75 -16.39
N THR A 78 -1.28 12.75 -16.94
CA THR A 78 -0.41 11.56 -16.87
C THR A 78 0.00 11.26 -15.43
N LEU A 79 0.34 12.28 -14.63
CA LEU A 79 0.66 12.11 -13.21
C LEU A 79 -0.55 11.59 -12.40
N ILE A 80 -1.76 12.06 -12.69
CA ILE A 80 -2.97 11.58 -12.01
C ILE A 80 -3.20 10.09 -12.31
N VAL A 81 -3.15 9.70 -13.59
CA VAL A 81 -3.35 8.29 -14.01
C VAL A 81 -2.27 7.39 -13.41
N TYR A 82 -1.01 7.84 -13.45
CA TYR A 82 0.10 7.11 -12.86
C TYR A 82 -0.03 7.00 -11.33
N GLY A 83 -0.36 8.10 -10.64
CA GLY A 83 -0.56 8.14 -9.19
C GLY A 83 -1.68 7.20 -8.73
N ILE A 84 -2.81 7.16 -9.43
CA ILE A 84 -3.91 6.22 -9.13
C ILE A 84 -3.46 4.77 -9.35
N THR A 85 -2.84 4.48 -10.50
CA THR A 85 -2.42 3.13 -10.85
C THR A 85 -1.37 2.60 -9.87
N ALA A 86 -0.36 3.42 -9.57
CA ALA A 86 0.67 3.11 -8.60
C ALA A 86 0.09 2.97 -7.18
N GLY A 87 -0.82 3.86 -6.77
CA GLY A 87 -1.48 3.80 -5.47
C GLY A 87 -2.27 2.50 -5.26
N ILE A 88 -3.03 2.08 -6.27
CA ILE A 88 -3.76 0.79 -6.22
C ILE A 88 -2.78 -0.39 -6.16
N SER A 89 -1.70 -0.36 -6.95
CA SER A 89 -0.70 -1.43 -6.95
C SER A 89 -0.03 -1.55 -5.58
N TYR A 90 0.45 -0.45 -5.02
CA TYR A 90 1.13 -0.45 -3.72
C TYR A 90 0.21 -0.84 -2.57
N SER A 91 -1.05 -0.40 -2.59
CA SER A 91 -2.06 -0.81 -1.59
C SER A 91 -2.35 -2.31 -1.63
N ARG A 92 -2.38 -2.90 -2.84
CA ARG A 92 -2.54 -4.35 -3.02
C ARG A 92 -1.34 -5.13 -2.51
N ASP A 93 -0.13 -4.70 -2.84
CA ASP A 93 1.10 -5.32 -2.37
C ASP A 93 1.16 -5.31 -0.83
N ARG A 94 0.88 -4.16 -0.21
CA ARG A 94 0.79 -4.01 1.26
C ARG A 94 -0.21 -4.98 1.88
N SER A 95 -1.39 -5.08 1.28
CA SER A 95 -2.47 -5.96 1.76
C SER A 95 -2.07 -7.44 1.67
N TRP A 96 -1.36 -7.82 0.61
CA TRP A 96 -0.85 -9.18 0.45
C TRP A 96 0.24 -9.51 1.48
N TYR A 97 1.22 -8.62 1.66
CA TYR A 97 2.30 -8.80 2.65
C TYR A 97 1.78 -8.91 4.09
N MET A 98 0.83 -8.05 4.48
CA MET A 98 0.23 -8.11 5.83
C MET A 98 -0.59 -9.39 6.05
N ASN A 99 -1.26 -9.89 5.01
CA ASN A 99 -2.00 -11.13 5.11
C ASN A 99 -1.06 -12.33 5.24
N GLU A 100 0.09 -12.31 4.56
CA GLU A 100 1.10 -13.36 4.65
C GLU A 100 1.82 -13.36 6.01
N LEU A 101 2.11 -12.18 6.56
CA LEU A 101 2.59 -12.02 7.95
C LEU A 101 1.61 -12.60 8.97
N ARG A 102 0.31 -12.33 8.79
CA ARG A 102 -0.74 -12.85 9.68
C ARG A 102 -0.85 -14.38 9.61
N LYS A 103 -0.72 -14.97 8.41
CA LYS A 103 -0.67 -16.43 8.25
C LYS A 103 0.54 -17.03 8.96
N ALA A 104 1.73 -16.49 8.74
CA ALA A 104 2.95 -16.99 9.37
C ALA A 104 2.86 -16.95 10.91
N ASN A 105 2.32 -15.86 11.47
CA ASN A 105 2.16 -15.72 12.92
C ASN A 105 1.09 -16.68 13.48
N SER A 106 -0.02 -16.88 12.77
CA SER A 106 -1.06 -17.84 13.18
C SER A 106 -0.58 -19.30 13.15
N ILE A 107 0.27 -19.66 12.19
CA ILE A 107 0.86 -21.00 12.11
C ILE A 107 1.82 -21.22 13.29
N GLU A 108 2.60 -20.20 13.63
CA GLU A 108 3.50 -20.24 14.79
C GLU A 108 2.74 -20.40 16.12
N GLU A 109 1.66 -19.64 16.33
CA GLU A 109 0.78 -19.80 17.51
C GLU A 109 0.13 -21.18 17.59
N VAL A 110 -0.33 -21.73 16.46
CA VAL A 110 -0.89 -23.08 16.41
C VAL A 110 0.17 -24.13 16.73
N LEU A 111 1.38 -23.98 16.22
CA LEU A 111 2.50 -24.88 16.52
C LEU A 111 2.92 -24.80 17.99
N LEU A 112 2.98 -23.61 18.57
CA LEU A 112 3.27 -23.39 19.99
C LEU A 112 2.18 -24.00 20.87
N SER A 113 0.90 -23.75 20.56
CA SER A 113 -0.24 -24.33 21.28
C SER A 113 -0.23 -25.86 21.21
N ARG A 114 0.06 -26.43 20.03
CA ARG A 114 0.17 -27.89 19.86
C ARG A 114 1.33 -28.47 20.68
N LYS A 115 2.49 -27.78 20.68
CA LYS A 115 3.68 -28.22 21.43
C LYS A 115 3.43 -28.20 22.94
N GLN A 116 2.72 -27.18 23.42
CA GLN A 116 2.35 -27.01 24.83
C GLN A 116 1.35 -28.09 25.29
N VAL A 117 0.34 -28.39 24.47
CA VAL A 117 -0.59 -29.50 24.76
C VAL A 117 0.16 -30.84 24.82
N THR A 118 1.11 -31.08 23.91
CA THR A 118 1.90 -32.33 23.95
C THR A 118 2.83 -32.42 25.16
N SER A 119 3.45 -31.31 25.60
CA SER A 119 4.29 -31.31 26.80
C SER A 119 3.46 -31.61 28.05
N ASP A 120 2.31 -30.95 28.21
CA ASP A 120 1.42 -31.12 29.37
C ASP A 120 0.87 -32.55 29.47
N THR A 121 0.51 -33.13 28.32
CA THR A 121 0.03 -34.51 28.24
C THR A 121 1.11 -35.52 28.61
N SER A 122 2.36 -35.26 28.21
CA SER A 122 3.51 -36.12 28.53
C SER A 122 3.89 -36.04 30.01
N GLU A 123 3.87 -34.85 30.62
CA GLU A 123 4.07 -34.70 32.07
C GLU A 123 2.97 -35.37 32.89
N ALA A 124 1.71 -35.23 32.47
CA ALA A 124 0.58 -35.84 33.16
C ALA A 124 0.66 -37.38 33.16
N LYS A 125 1.09 -37.97 32.03
CA LYS A 125 1.35 -39.42 31.92
C LYS A 125 2.53 -39.85 32.79
N ALA A 126 3.63 -39.10 32.80
CA ALA A 126 4.81 -39.39 33.62
C ALA A 126 4.50 -39.34 35.13
N LYS A 127 3.70 -38.36 35.58
CA LYS A 127 3.25 -38.25 36.99
C LYS A 127 2.36 -39.43 37.39
N ARG A 128 1.45 -39.87 36.52
CA ARG A 128 0.59 -41.05 36.77
C ARG A 128 1.40 -42.35 36.86
N ALA A 129 2.37 -42.55 35.97
CA ALA A 129 3.25 -43.73 36.00
C ALA A 129 4.10 -43.79 37.29
N ARG A 130 4.63 -42.66 37.76
CA ARG A 130 5.34 -42.59 39.05
C ARG A 130 4.43 -42.92 40.23
N LYS A 131 3.18 -42.44 40.22
CA LYS A 131 2.21 -42.70 41.31
C LYS A 131 1.74 -44.16 41.37
N GLN A 132 1.67 -44.85 40.23
CA GLN A 132 1.41 -46.29 40.18
C GLN A 132 2.63 -47.09 40.64
N SER A 133 3.84 -46.72 40.22
CA SER A 133 5.08 -47.38 40.65
C SER A 133 5.34 -47.25 42.15
N SER A 134 5.00 -46.10 42.78
CA SER A 134 5.11 -45.93 44.23
C SER A 134 4.04 -46.69 45.02
N ARG A 135 2.89 -47.02 44.41
CA ARG A 135 1.83 -47.79 45.05
C ARG A 135 2.17 -49.29 45.11
N VAL A 136 2.79 -49.81 44.06
CA VAL A 136 3.18 -51.23 43.97
C VAL A 136 4.35 -51.59 44.90
N LYS A 137 5.17 -50.62 45.32
CA LYS A 137 6.30 -50.84 46.24
C LYS A 137 5.94 -50.76 47.73
N GLY A 138 4.69 -50.43 48.08
CA GLY A 138 4.26 -50.29 49.48
C GLY A 138 3.64 -51.55 50.11
N ASP A 139 3.47 -52.62 49.35
CA ASP A 139 2.70 -53.81 49.75
C ASP A 139 3.59 -55.04 50.08
N PHE A 140 4.85 -54.85 50.47
CA PHE A 140 5.75 -55.91 50.97
C PHE A 140 6.31 -55.57 52.36
#